data_AF-A0A382I730-F1
#
_entry.id   AF-A0A382I730-F1
#
_cell.length_a   1.000
_cell.length_b   1.000
_cell.length_c   1.000
_cell.angle_alpha   90.00
_cell.angle_beta   90.00
_cell.angle_gamma   90.00
#
_symmetry.space_group_name_H-M   'P 1'
#
loop_
_entity.id
_entity.type
_entity.pdbx_description
1 polymer ?
#
loop_
_entity_poly.entity_id
_entity_poly.type
_entity_poly.pdbx_seq_one_letter_code
_entity_poly.pdbx_strand_id
1 'polypeptide(L)' 'MKKIIAGVDEVGRGSLVGPVYAAAVILEKKIDKKKLKDSKKLSKKNREILDIHIKKNCTWAIGSASLK' A
#
# COMPACT_ATOMS: atom_id res chain seq x y z
N MET A 1 -0.85 25.67 -8.00
CA MET A 1 -0.71 24.24 -8.37
C MET A 1 -1.25 23.37 -7.25
N LYS A 2 -2.01 22.32 -7.58
CA LYS A 2 -2.57 21.40 -6.57
C LYS A 2 -1.46 20.45 -6.13
N LYS A 3 -1.11 20.43 -4.84
CA LYS A 3 -0.09 19.51 -4.31
C LYS A 3 -0.63 18.08 -4.38
N ILE A 4 0.10 17.19 -5.04
CA ILE A 4 -0.15 15.74 -5.04
C ILE A 4 0.74 15.15 -3.95
N ILE A 5 0.16 14.32 -3.07
CA ILE A 5 0.88 13.67 -1.98
C ILE A 5 0.75 12.16 -2.17
N ALA A 6 1.89 11.49 -2.30
CA ALA A 6 1.97 10.04 -2.32
C ALA A 6 2.52 9.53 -0.98
N GLY A 7 1.87 8.51 -0.42
CA GLY A 7 2.44 7.69 0.65
C GLY A 7 3.22 6.54 0.03
N VAL A 8 4.37 6.20 0.63
CA VAL A 8 5.23 5.09 0.19
C VAL A 8 5.54 4.18 1.36
N ASP A 9 5.61 2.87 1.10
CA ASP A 9 5.96 1.85 2.09
C ASP A 9 6.51 0.59 1.39
N GLU A 10 7.28 -0.21 2.12
CA GLU A 10 7.90 -1.45 1.62
C GLU A 10 7.57 -2.70 2.44
N VAL A 11 7.72 -3.86 1.81
CA VAL A 11 7.64 -5.16 2.49
C VAL A 11 8.70 -6.11 1.93
N GLY A 12 9.19 -7.02 2.78
CA GLY A 12 10.26 -7.96 2.43
C GLY A 12 11.68 -7.44 2.73
N ARG A 13 11.82 -6.19 3.20
CA ARG A 13 13.10 -5.70 3.72
C ARG A 13 13.54 -6.54 4.92
N GLY A 14 14.73 -7.14 4.82
CA GLY A 14 15.32 -7.99 5.87
C GLY A 14 14.85 -9.44 5.87
N SER A 15 14.00 -9.84 4.90
CA SER A 15 13.69 -11.25 4.68
C SER A 15 14.92 -11.98 4.14
N LEU A 16 15.17 -13.20 4.64
CA LEU A 16 16.28 -14.05 4.17
C LEU A 16 16.06 -14.53 2.72
N VAL A 17 14.80 -14.76 2.35
CA VAL A 17 14.41 -15.26 1.03
C VAL A 17 13.19 -14.48 0.53
N GLY A 18 13.18 -14.20 -0.76
CA GLY A 18 12.08 -13.54 -1.46
C GLY A 18 12.42 -12.13 -1.94
N PRO A 19 11.63 -11.59 -2.89
CA PRO A 19 11.83 -10.25 -3.40
C PRO A 19 11.37 -9.18 -2.40
N VAL A 20 11.87 -7.96 -2.59
CA VAL A 20 11.36 -6.77 -1.91
C VAL A 20 10.30 -6.12 -2.80
N TYR A 21 9.19 -5.70 -2.19
CA TYR A 21 8.15 -4.92 -2.85
C TYR A 21 8.07 -3.53 -2.24
N ALA A 22 7.86 -2.53 -3.08
CA ALA A 22 7.56 -1.17 -2.67
C ALA A 22 6.27 -0.70 -3.36
N ALA A 23 5.45 0.04 -2.64
CA ALA A 23 4.20 0.59 -3.15
C ALA A 23 4.16 2.11 -2.96
N ALA A 24 3.53 2.80 -3.91
CA ALA A 24 3.19 4.22 -3.79
C ALA A 24 1.68 4.39 -3.98
N VAL A 25 1.03 5.16 -3.11
CA VAL A 25 -0.41 5.42 -3.16
C VAL A 25 -0.70 6.90 -3.00
N ILE A 26 -1.44 7.46 -3.95
CA ILE A 26 -2.02 8.82 -3.84
C ILE A 26 -3.46 8.64 -3.38
N LEU A 27 -3.77 9.09 -2.16
CA LEU A 27 -5.11 8.97 -1.61
C LEU A 27 -6.06 10.02 -2.20
N GLU A 28 -7.15 9.56 -2.80
CA GLU A 28 -8.23 10.43 -3.25
C GLU A 28 -9.06 10.95 -2.06
N LYS A 29 -9.66 12.14 -2.22
CA LYS A 29 -10.37 12.84 -1.12
C LYS A 29 -11.51 12.05 -0.46
N LYS A 30 -12.06 11.05 -1.16
CA LYS A 30 -13.22 10.27 -0.71
C LYS A 30 -12.86 9.05 0.14
N ILE A 31 -11.58 8.74 0.33
CA ILE A 31 -11.17 7.60 1.16
C ILE A 31 -11.32 7.93 2.64
N ASP A 32 -11.98 7.03 3.37
CA ASP A 32 -12.06 7.06 4.82
C ASP A 32 -10.70 6.68 5.44
N LYS A 33 -9.92 7.70 5.79
CA LYS A 33 -8.60 7.55 6.41
C LYS A 33 -8.64 6.82 7.77
N LYS A 34 -9.79 6.78 8.46
CA LYS A 34 -9.90 6.07 9.75
C LYS A 34 -9.71 4.56 9.57
N LYS A 35 -10.13 4.01 8.43
CA LYS A 35 -9.96 2.59 8.08
C LYS A 35 -8.53 2.21 7.69
N LEU A 36 -7.67 3.20 7.44
CA LEU A 36 -6.28 3.00 7.00
C LEU A 36 -5.24 3.00 8.14
N LYS A 37 -5.62 3.37 9.37
CA LYS A 37 -4.65 3.86 10.36
C LYS A 37 -3.87 2.79 11.14
N ASP A 38 -4.09 1.50 10.94
CA ASP A 38 -3.27 0.47 11.59
C ASP A 38 -3.35 -0.90 10.89
N SER A 39 -2.66 -1.03 9.75
CA SER A 39 -2.65 -2.27 8.97
C SER A 39 -2.15 -3.49 9.76
N LYS A 40 -1.36 -3.27 10.82
CA LYS A 40 -0.79 -4.30 11.68
C LYS A 40 -1.80 -4.94 12.62
N LYS A 41 -2.92 -4.26 12.91
CA LYS A 41 -4.03 -4.80 13.71
C LYS A 41 -5.11 -5.47 12.85
N LEU A 42 -4.97 -5.43 11.52
CA LEU A 42 -5.94 -6.01 10.60
C LEU A 42 -5.66 -7.50 10.37
N SER A 43 -6.72 -8.30 10.42
CA SER A 43 -6.71 -9.67 9.92
C SER A 43 -6.34 -9.69 8.43
N LYS A 44 -5.82 -10.83 7.94
CA LYS A 44 -5.50 -11.02 6.51
C LYS A 44 -6.71 -10.69 5.62
N LYS A 45 -7.90 -11.19 5.98
CA LYS A 45 -9.16 -10.92 5.27
C LYS A 45 -9.49 -9.43 5.20
N ASN A 46 -9.32 -8.69 6.30
CA ASN A 46 -9.58 -7.25 6.31
C ASN A 46 -8.56 -6.48 5.47
N ARG A 47 -7.30 -6.92 5.43
CA ARG A 47 -6.28 -6.34 4.54
C ARG A 47 -6.60 -6.56 3.07
N GLU A 48 -7.08 -7.74 2.68
CA GLU A 48 -7.50 -8.02 1.30
C GLU A 48 -8.69 -7.15 0.87
N ILE A 49 -9.68 -6.97 1.75
CA ILE A 49 -10.82 -6.07 1.49
C ILE A 49 -10.33 -4.62 1.29
N LEU A 50 -9.39 -4.17 2.13
CA LEU A 50 -8.81 -2.83 2.02
C LEU A 50 -7.92 -2.66 0.78
N ASP A 51 -7.16 -3.67 0.39
CA ASP A 51 -6.37 -3.68 -0.86
C ASP A 51 -7.29 -3.46 -2.07
N ILE A 52 -8.38 -4.23 -2.18
CA ILE A 52 -9.38 -4.06 -3.25
C ILE A 52 -9.97 -2.63 -3.22
N HIS A 53 -10.31 -2.13 -2.03
CA HIS A 53 -10.85 -0.78 -1.87
C HIS A 53 -9.88 0.30 -2.32
N ILE A 54 -8.61 0.23 -1.92
CA ILE A 54 -7.56 1.18 -2.30
C ILE A 54 -7.34 1.12 -3.80
N LYS A 55 -7.17 -0.08 -4.37
CA LYS A 55 -6.90 -0.25 -5.80
C LYS A 55 -8.00 0.28 -6.70
N LYS A 56 -9.26 0.26 -6.23
CA LYS A 56 -10.42 0.78 -6.95
C LYS A 56 -10.58 2.30 -6.84
N ASN A 57 -10.12 2.91 -5.75
CA ASN A 57 -10.46 4.30 -5.41
C ASN A 57 -9.25 5.25 -5.36
N CYS A 58 -8.03 4.77 -5.59
CA CYS A 58 -6.81 5.58 -5.54
C CYS A 58 -5.93 5.33 -6.76
N THR A 59 -5.03 6.27 -7.04
CA THR A 59 -3.89 6.03 -7.92
C THR A 59 -2.82 5.31 -7.11
N TRP A 60 -2.33 4.20 -7.64
CA TRP A 60 -1.32 3.38 -6.98
C TRP A 60 -0.36 2.78 -8.00
N ALA A 61 0.82 2.42 -7.53
CA ALA A 61 1.80 1.63 -8.28
C ALA A 61 2.54 0.70 -7.32
N ILE A 62 2.98 -0.45 -7.82
CA ILE A 62 3.82 -1.41 -7.10
C ILE A 62 5.02 -1.75 -7.97
N GLY A 63 6.20 -1.74 -7.36
CA GLY A 63 7.44 -2.25 -7.95
C GLY A 63 7.98 -3.41 -7.12
N SER A 64 8.73 -4.30 -7.76
CA SER A 64 9.45 -5.38 -7.09
C SER A 64 10.91 -5.40 -7.52
N ALA A 65 11.77 -5.83 -6.60
CA ALA A 65 13.17 -6.11 -6.86
C ALA A 65 13.51 -7.50 -6.32
N SER A 66 14.13 -8.32 -7.16
CA SER A 66 14.60 -9.67 -6.83
C SER A 66 16.07 -9.80 -7.20
N LEU A 67 16.74 -10.78 -6.60
CA LEU A 67 18.01 -11.27 -7.13
C LEU A 67 17.79 -11.77 -8.56
N LYS A 68 18.77 -11.52 -9.44
CA LYS A 68 18.79 -12.03 -10.82
C LYS A 68 18.91 -13.55 -10.85
#